data_AF-A0A3B8PK27-F1
#
_entry.id   AF-A0A3B8PK27-F1
#
_cell.length_a   1.000
_cell.length_b   1.000
_cell.length_c   1.000
_cell.angle_alpha   90.00
_cell.angle_beta   90.00
_cell.angle_gamma   90.00
#
_symmetry.space_group_name_H-M   'P 1'
#
loop_
_entity.id
_entity.type
_entity.pdbx_description
1 polymer ?
#
loop_
_entity_poly.entity_id
_entity_poly.type
_entity_poly.pdbx_seq_one_letter_code
_entity_poly.pdbx_strand_id
1 'polypeptide(L)'
;MRLSAGSTGSTGWPGWPPHRSGLSRSPVPGVWCRTSRTAGGRGSLSGPSHRCRNHGQLPISGPFSRGLTDIFPENFIMAIDLAVVPVAGQGTRLLPSTKSQPKEMLPVGRKPVVQYVVEELANSGIGRLMFITGPGKASIENHFDTNWELITFLRETGREELLEELDFERQSLEYFYTRQRRQLGLGHAVLCARSLVGDQPFVVALGDSIIGVNAQSNIVARMVERFEADGADVVVAFEEVPREEVVRYGIARPADGEPGDVFELADLVEKPSVDEAPSQLAVAARYVLSPRIFATCTS
;
A
#
# COMPACT_ATOMS: atom_id res chain seq x y z
N MET A 1 41.02 -15.43 -45.04
CA MET A 1 40.90 -16.90 -45.14
C MET A 1 39.42 -17.21 -45.26
N ARG A 2 38.96 -17.60 -46.45
CA ARG A 2 37.55 -17.96 -46.72
C ARG A 2 37.24 -19.29 -46.04
N LEU A 3 36.02 -19.46 -45.54
CA LEU A 3 35.13 -20.55 -45.94
C LEU A 3 33.67 -20.18 -45.61
N SER A 4 32.83 -20.30 -46.63
CA SER A 4 31.37 -20.24 -46.58
C SER A 4 30.81 -21.61 -46.92
N ALA A 5 29.78 -22.06 -46.20
CA ALA A 5 28.67 -22.94 -46.59
C ALA A 5 27.87 -23.20 -45.29
N GLY A 6 26.56 -23.17 -45.20
CA GLY A 6 25.48 -23.16 -46.18
C GLY A 6 24.34 -24.03 -45.61
N SER A 7 23.20 -23.39 -45.30
CA SER A 7 21.80 -23.89 -45.33
C SER A 7 21.47 -25.26 -44.66
N THR A 8 20.55 -25.38 -43.70
CA THR A 8 19.08 -25.35 -43.84
C THR A 8 18.47 -25.87 -42.52
N GLY A 9 17.21 -25.52 -42.19
CA GLY A 9 16.38 -26.33 -41.28
C GLY A 9 15.80 -25.64 -40.04
N SER A 10 14.65 -25.00 -40.24
CA SER A 10 13.44 -25.04 -39.40
C SER A 10 13.52 -25.36 -37.89
N THR A 11 12.95 -24.41 -37.11
CA THR A 11 12.00 -24.60 -35.99
C THR A 11 12.38 -25.54 -34.82
N GLY A 12 12.42 -24.97 -33.61
CA GLY A 12 12.27 -25.76 -32.37
C GLY A 12 12.68 -25.03 -31.10
N TRP A 13 11.77 -24.29 -30.50
CA TRP A 13 11.85 -23.86 -29.10
C TRP A 13 11.72 -25.10 -28.19
N PRO A 14 12.56 -25.30 -27.16
CA PRO A 14 12.32 -26.36 -26.19
C PRO A 14 11.27 -25.95 -25.15
N GLY A 15 10.04 -26.44 -25.36
CA GLY A 15 9.30 -27.28 -24.42
C GLY A 15 8.96 -26.76 -23.02
N TRP A 16 7.73 -26.29 -22.87
CA TRP A 16 6.97 -26.30 -21.61
C TRP A 16 6.69 -27.73 -21.12
N PRO A 17 6.67 -28.01 -19.80
CA PRO A 17 6.05 -29.21 -19.26
C PRO A 17 4.51 -29.05 -19.15
N PRO A 18 3.75 -30.16 -19.15
CA PRO A 18 2.31 -30.15 -19.34
C PRO A 18 1.52 -29.73 -18.10
N HIS A 19 0.38 -29.08 -18.35
CA HIS A 19 -0.68 -28.82 -17.39
C HIS A 19 -1.08 -30.10 -16.61
N ARG A 20 -1.01 -30.03 -15.28
CA ARG A 20 -1.89 -30.80 -14.40
C ARG A 20 -2.88 -29.83 -13.76
N SER A 21 -4.15 -30.07 -14.05
CA SER A 21 -5.29 -29.55 -13.32
C SER A 21 -5.26 -30.06 -11.89
N GLY A 22 -5.05 -29.14 -10.95
CA GLY A 22 -5.20 -29.36 -9.52
C GLY A 22 -5.68 -28.07 -8.90
N LEU A 23 -6.97 -28.02 -8.58
CA LEU A 23 -7.55 -26.98 -7.74
C LEU A 23 -6.83 -26.99 -6.39
N SER A 24 -5.94 -26.02 -6.15
CA SER A 24 -5.53 -25.64 -4.79
C SER A 24 -5.85 -24.17 -4.59
N ARG A 25 -6.63 -23.89 -3.54
CA ARG A 25 -6.93 -22.54 -3.08
C ARG A 25 -5.62 -21.91 -2.60
N SER A 26 -5.17 -20.85 -3.23
CA SER A 26 -4.07 -20.01 -2.72
C SER A 26 -4.55 -19.22 -1.49
N PRO A 27 -3.73 -19.06 -0.44
CA PRO A 27 -4.16 -18.41 0.78
C PRO A 27 -4.19 -16.88 0.63
N VAL A 28 -5.14 -16.29 1.34
CA VAL A 28 -5.37 -14.86 1.46
C VAL A 28 -4.39 -14.30 2.51
N PRO A 29 -3.82 -13.09 2.35
CA PRO A 29 -2.97 -12.51 3.38
C PRO A 29 -3.71 -12.34 4.72
N GLY A 30 -3.01 -12.68 5.81
CA GLY A 30 -3.50 -12.62 7.19
C GLY A 30 -3.32 -11.24 7.83
N VAL A 31 -4.14 -10.93 8.84
CA VAL A 31 -4.26 -9.61 9.50
C VAL A 31 -4.22 -9.80 11.02
N TRP A 32 -3.54 -8.95 11.80
CA TRP A 32 -3.50 -9.08 13.28
C TRP A 32 -3.78 -7.79 14.07
N CYS A 33 -4.23 -7.77 15.35
CA CYS A 33 -4.42 -6.62 16.27
C CYS A 33 -3.79 -6.79 17.70
N ARG A 34 -3.07 -5.79 18.26
CA ARG A 34 -2.63 -5.76 19.69
C ARG A 34 -3.59 -4.95 20.59
N THR A 35 -4.20 -5.46 21.66
CA THR A 35 -4.92 -4.59 22.63
C THR A 35 -4.20 -4.48 23.97
N SER A 36 -4.24 -3.31 24.60
CA SER A 36 -3.86 -3.14 26.01
C SER A 36 -5.10 -2.83 26.86
N ARG A 37 -5.44 -3.73 27.79
CA ARG A 37 -6.55 -3.52 28.74
C ARG A 37 -6.17 -2.47 29.78
N THR A 38 -6.97 -1.41 29.90
CA THR A 38 -7.16 -0.72 31.18
C THR A 38 -8.63 -0.32 31.38
N ALA A 39 -9.08 -0.45 32.62
CA ALA A 39 -10.46 -0.36 33.05
C ALA A 39 -10.89 1.06 33.44
N GLY A 40 -12.14 1.41 33.09
CA GLY A 40 -13.09 2.12 33.95
C GLY A 40 -12.99 3.65 34.10
N GLY A 41 -14.01 4.36 33.63
CA GLY A 41 -14.30 5.73 34.09
C GLY A 41 -15.43 6.41 33.29
N ARG A 42 -16.59 6.61 33.94
CA ARG A 42 -17.84 7.17 33.39
C ARG A 42 -17.75 8.70 33.19
N GLY A 43 -18.52 9.23 32.23
CA GLY A 43 -18.84 10.66 32.20
C GLY A 43 -19.64 11.08 30.95
N SER A 44 -20.96 11.01 31.03
CA SER A 44 -21.91 11.65 30.11
C SER A 44 -21.79 13.17 30.14
N LEU A 45 -22.09 13.86 29.02
CA LEU A 45 -22.89 15.09 29.00
C LEU A 45 -23.30 15.47 27.56
N SER A 46 -24.56 15.82 27.42
CA SER A 46 -25.32 16.20 26.22
C SER A 46 -25.34 17.71 25.98
N GLY A 47 -25.41 18.16 24.72
CA GLY A 47 -25.74 19.55 24.34
C GLY A 47 -25.79 19.78 22.81
N PRO A 48 -26.55 20.76 22.30
CA PRO A 48 -27.47 20.51 21.17
C PRO A 48 -27.02 20.95 19.77
N SER A 49 -27.74 20.40 18.79
CA SER A 49 -27.67 20.59 17.34
C SER A 49 -28.05 22.00 16.86
N HIS A 50 -27.26 22.56 15.94
CA HIS A 50 -27.67 23.66 15.06
C HIS A 50 -27.85 23.17 13.62
N ARG A 51 -29.07 23.38 13.10
CA ARG A 51 -29.55 22.98 11.78
C ARG A 51 -29.40 24.17 10.83
N CYS A 52 -28.45 24.13 9.90
CA CYS A 52 -28.37 25.08 8.79
C CYS A 52 -29.03 24.48 7.55
N ARG A 53 -30.10 25.13 7.08
CA ARG A 53 -30.65 24.93 5.73
C ARG A 53 -29.75 25.66 4.76
N ASN A 54 -29.43 25.05 3.62
CA ASN A 54 -29.04 25.83 2.46
C ASN A 54 -29.63 25.29 1.16
N HIS A 55 -29.82 26.26 0.27
CA HIS A 55 -30.69 26.27 -0.88
C HIS A 55 -30.21 25.41 -2.05
N GLY A 56 -31.15 25.12 -2.95
CA GLY A 56 -31.02 24.19 -4.05
C GLY A 56 -30.04 24.59 -5.15
N GLN A 57 -29.58 23.55 -5.87
CA GLN A 57 -28.98 23.66 -7.19
C GLN A 57 -29.58 22.57 -8.10
N LEU A 58 -29.83 22.97 -9.34
CA LEU A 58 -30.57 22.28 -10.40
C LEU A 58 -29.77 21.11 -11.01
N PRO A 59 -30.44 20.12 -11.64
CA PRO A 59 -29.79 18.90 -12.10
C PRO A 59 -29.13 19.09 -13.48
N ILE A 60 -27.92 18.56 -13.63
CA ILE A 60 -27.24 18.34 -14.91
C ILE A 60 -27.57 16.90 -15.33
N SER A 61 -28.47 16.73 -16.29
CA SER A 61 -28.84 15.42 -16.84
C SER A 61 -28.12 15.18 -18.18
N GLY A 62 -27.23 14.19 -18.21
CA GLY A 62 -26.66 13.60 -19.43
C GLY A 62 -26.64 12.06 -19.30
N PRO A 63 -26.81 11.27 -20.38
CA PRO A 63 -27.22 9.88 -20.29
C PRO A 63 -26.02 8.94 -20.24
N PHE A 64 -25.51 8.64 -19.05
CA PHE A 64 -24.68 7.45 -18.83
C PHE A 64 -24.81 6.96 -17.38
N SER A 65 -26.01 6.53 -17.00
CA SER A 65 -26.28 5.95 -15.69
C SER A 65 -26.88 4.55 -15.84
N ARG A 66 -26.09 3.61 -16.36
CA ARG A 66 -26.33 2.18 -16.13
C ARG A 66 -25.01 1.44 -15.97
N GLY A 67 -24.72 1.11 -14.72
CA GLY A 67 -23.83 0.01 -14.35
C GLY A 67 -22.47 0.44 -13.84
N LEU A 68 -22.42 0.97 -12.60
CA LEU A 68 -21.40 0.62 -11.58
C LEU A 68 -21.58 1.39 -10.25
N THR A 69 -22.69 2.11 -10.04
CA THR A 69 -22.91 2.98 -8.86
C THR A 69 -23.54 2.29 -7.64
N ASP A 70 -23.73 0.98 -7.65
CA ASP A 70 -24.44 0.26 -6.57
C ASP A 70 -23.53 -0.49 -5.57
N ILE A 71 -22.23 -0.17 -5.47
CA ILE A 71 -21.33 -0.88 -4.54
C ILE A 71 -20.80 0.00 -3.40
N PHE A 72 -20.79 1.33 -3.50
CA PHE A 72 -20.32 2.19 -2.41
C PHE A 72 -21.22 3.42 -2.24
N PRO A 73 -21.94 3.57 -1.10
CA PRO A 73 -22.69 4.79 -0.84
C PRO A 73 -21.72 5.97 -0.71
N GLU A 74 -22.12 7.14 -1.22
CA GLU A 74 -21.37 8.41 -1.29
C GLU A 74 -20.94 9.03 0.07
N ASN A 75 -20.82 8.26 1.14
CA ASN A 75 -20.32 8.75 2.42
C ASN A 75 -19.76 7.62 3.30
N PHE A 76 -18.99 6.70 2.72
CA PHE A 76 -18.16 5.80 3.54
C PHE A 76 -16.91 6.55 4.01
N ILE A 77 -17.09 7.41 5.03
CA ILE A 77 -15.96 7.95 5.77
C ILE A 77 -15.44 6.80 6.62
N MET A 78 -14.35 6.16 6.21
CA MET A 78 -13.58 5.32 7.13
C MET A 78 -13.09 6.19 8.28
N ALA A 79 -13.12 5.67 9.52
CA ALA A 79 -12.55 6.43 10.64
C ALA A 79 -11.03 6.59 10.50
N ILE A 80 -10.39 5.71 9.72
CA ILE A 80 -8.97 5.77 9.35
C ILE A 80 -8.87 6.12 7.86
N ASP A 81 -8.60 7.37 7.55
CA ASP A 81 -8.57 7.91 6.17
C ASP A 81 -7.17 8.41 5.76
N LEU A 82 -6.19 8.35 6.65
CA LEU A 82 -4.79 8.78 6.44
C LEU A 82 -3.86 7.57 6.32
N ALA A 83 -3.06 7.54 5.25
CA ALA A 83 -1.94 6.62 5.10
C ALA A 83 -0.60 7.35 5.00
N VAL A 84 0.40 6.81 5.68
CA VAL A 84 1.80 7.20 5.57
C VAL A 84 2.49 6.23 4.61
N VAL A 85 3.14 6.78 3.58
CA VAL A 85 3.79 6.01 2.52
C VAL A 85 5.29 6.32 2.49
N PRO A 86 6.12 5.50 3.17
CA PRO A 86 7.58 5.68 3.13
C PRO A 86 8.16 5.36 1.75
N VAL A 87 8.82 6.34 1.15
CA VAL A 87 9.46 6.24 -0.18
C VAL A 87 10.90 6.81 -0.20
N ALA A 88 11.49 6.99 0.98
CA ALA A 88 12.81 7.61 1.15
C ALA A 88 14.00 6.66 0.92
N GLY A 89 13.77 5.38 0.60
CA GLY A 89 14.82 4.37 0.47
C GLY A 89 15.70 4.56 -0.77
N GLN A 90 17.00 4.31 -0.65
CA GLN A 90 17.96 4.45 -1.78
C GLN A 90 17.89 3.32 -2.81
N GLY A 91 17.27 2.17 -2.49
CA GLY A 91 17.12 1.07 -3.45
C GLY A 91 18.45 0.46 -3.91
N THR A 92 19.48 0.44 -3.06
CA THR A 92 20.85 0.00 -3.43
C THR A 92 20.92 -1.43 -3.97
N ARG A 93 19.99 -2.30 -3.56
CA ARG A 93 19.88 -3.69 -4.04
C ARG A 93 19.47 -3.80 -5.51
N LEU A 94 18.94 -2.71 -6.09
CA LEU A 94 18.44 -2.64 -7.46
C LEU A 94 19.32 -1.75 -8.35
N LEU A 95 20.54 -1.45 -7.91
CA LEU A 95 21.52 -0.77 -8.76
C LEU A 95 21.88 -1.67 -9.97
N PRO A 96 22.08 -1.09 -11.16
CA PRO A 96 22.18 0.35 -11.45
C PRO A 96 20.84 1.04 -11.71
N SER A 97 19.72 0.32 -11.81
CA SER A 97 18.41 0.87 -12.19
C SER A 97 17.96 2.01 -11.26
N THR A 98 18.29 1.90 -9.97
CA THR A 98 17.93 2.91 -8.96
C THR A 98 18.91 4.07 -8.81
N LYS A 99 19.95 4.16 -9.66
CA LYS A 99 20.94 5.25 -9.60
C LYS A 99 20.32 6.62 -9.88
N SER A 100 19.40 6.69 -10.84
CA SER A 100 18.76 7.93 -11.30
C SER A 100 17.24 7.93 -11.17
N GLN A 101 16.64 6.78 -10.89
CA GLN A 101 15.20 6.63 -10.72
C GLN A 101 14.90 6.03 -9.35
N PRO A 102 13.92 6.55 -8.59
CA PRO A 102 13.47 5.92 -7.36
C PRO A 102 13.02 4.47 -7.59
N LYS A 103 13.32 3.55 -6.65
CA LYS A 103 12.85 2.15 -6.75
C LYS A 103 11.33 2.05 -6.88
N GLU A 104 10.62 2.97 -6.24
CA GLU A 104 9.16 3.07 -6.21
C GLU A 104 8.59 3.47 -7.58
N MET A 105 9.42 4.09 -8.43
CA MET A 105 9.08 4.49 -9.80
C MET A 105 9.49 3.46 -10.86
N LEU A 106 10.06 2.32 -10.46
CA LEU A 106 10.37 1.24 -11.41
C LEU A 106 9.06 0.69 -11.98
N PRO A 107 8.98 0.45 -13.30
CA PRO A 107 7.74 0.02 -13.93
C PRO A 107 7.45 -1.46 -13.63
N VAL A 108 6.20 -1.75 -13.31
CA VAL A 108 5.62 -3.09 -13.32
C VAL A 108 4.45 -3.05 -14.29
N GLY A 109 4.56 -3.80 -15.39
CA GLY A 109 3.63 -3.64 -16.51
C GLY A 109 3.71 -2.23 -17.10
N ARG A 110 2.63 -1.46 -17.00
CA ARG A 110 2.51 -0.09 -17.55
C ARG A 110 2.58 1.03 -16.50
N LYS A 111 2.62 0.69 -15.20
CA LYS A 111 2.55 1.66 -14.10
C LYS A 111 3.76 1.53 -13.17
N PRO A 112 4.22 2.60 -12.51
CA PRO A 112 5.23 2.49 -11.47
C PRO A 112 4.69 1.75 -10.24
N VAL A 113 5.57 1.08 -9.49
CA VAL A 113 5.21 0.34 -8.26
C VAL A 113 4.38 1.18 -7.29
N VAL A 114 4.75 2.44 -7.06
CA VAL A 114 4.05 3.32 -6.10
C VAL A 114 2.60 3.60 -6.50
N GLN A 115 2.29 3.64 -7.80
CA GLN A 115 0.93 3.86 -8.25
C GLN A 115 0.02 2.69 -7.87
N TYR A 116 0.51 1.45 -7.92
CA TYR A 116 -0.23 0.29 -7.42
C TYR A 116 -0.55 0.40 -5.93
N VAL A 117 0.38 0.93 -5.13
CA VAL A 117 0.17 1.15 -3.69
C VAL A 117 -0.88 2.23 -3.45
N VAL A 118 -0.83 3.35 -4.20
CA VAL A 118 -1.82 4.43 -4.10
C VAL A 118 -3.21 3.95 -4.52
N GLU A 119 -3.31 3.21 -5.64
CA GLU A 119 -4.57 2.64 -6.11
C GLU A 119 -5.16 1.65 -5.09
N GLU A 120 -4.35 0.80 -4.44
CA GLU A 120 -4.80 -0.08 -3.35
C GLU A 120 -5.37 0.71 -2.16
N LEU A 121 -4.68 1.77 -1.73
CA LEU A 121 -5.09 2.60 -0.61
C LEU A 121 -6.39 3.35 -0.93
N ALA A 122 -6.48 3.95 -2.12
CA ALA A 122 -7.67 4.65 -2.60
C ALA A 122 -8.88 3.70 -2.69
N ASN A 123 -8.70 2.51 -3.27
CA ASN A 123 -9.73 1.48 -3.35
C ASN A 123 -10.16 0.96 -1.98
N SER A 124 -9.29 1.09 -0.97
CA SER A 124 -9.62 0.74 0.42
C SER A 124 -10.33 1.88 1.16
N GLY A 125 -10.54 3.04 0.55
CA GLY A 125 -11.21 4.20 1.15
C GLY A 125 -10.28 5.21 1.84
N ILE A 126 -8.96 5.12 1.63
CA ILE A 126 -7.99 6.10 2.14
C ILE A 126 -8.00 7.32 1.24
N GLY A 127 -8.32 8.49 1.80
CA GLY A 127 -8.39 9.76 1.08
C GLY A 127 -7.15 10.65 1.21
N ARG A 128 -6.38 10.49 2.30
CA ARG A 128 -5.22 11.34 2.61
C ARG A 128 -3.95 10.51 2.60
N LEU A 129 -2.97 10.93 1.79
CA LEU A 129 -1.72 10.20 1.59
C LEU A 129 -0.52 11.09 1.97
N MET A 130 0.24 10.68 2.97
CA MET A 130 1.47 11.36 3.39
C MET A 130 2.69 10.58 2.94
N PHE A 131 3.36 11.08 1.91
CA PHE A 131 4.62 10.52 1.43
C PHE A 131 5.80 10.99 2.29
N ILE A 132 6.57 10.02 2.79
CA ILE A 132 7.85 10.30 3.45
C ILE A 132 8.96 10.14 2.41
N THR A 133 9.41 11.26 1.86
CA THR A 133 10.38 11.29 0.76
C THR A 133 11.81 11.53 1.27
N GLY A 134 12.78 11.27 0.40
CA GLY A 134 14.20 11.54 0.63
C GLY A 134 14.82 12.32 -0.53
N PRO A 135 16.15 12.53 -0.54
CA PRO A 135 16.84 13.12 -1.68
C PRO A 135 16.59 12.32 -2.98
N GLY A 136 16.39 13.02 -4.10
CA GLY A 136 16.22 12.38 -5.41
C GLY A 136 14.83 11.76 -5.66
N LYS A 137 13.80 12.14 -4.89
CA LYS A 137 12.44 11.58 -4.99
C LYS A 137 11.41 12.49 -5.66
N ALA A 138 11.85 13.57 -6.31
CA ALA A 138 10.97 14.53 -6.98
C ALA A 138 10.09 13.89 -8.08
N SER A 139 10.56 12.82 -8.73
CA SER A 139 9.75 12.12 -9.74
C SER A 139 8.51 11.42 -9.17
N ILE A 140 8.48 11.13 -7.86
CA ILE A 140 7.28 10.57 -7.20
C ILE A 140 6.25 11.68 -7.03
N GLU A 141 6.68 12.85 -6.53
CA GLU A 141 5.86 14.06 -6.39
C GLU A 141 5.23 14.42 -7.75
N ASN A 142 6.06 14.55 -8.79
CA ASN A 142 5.61 14.87 -10.15
C ASN A 142 4.68 13.82 -10.80
N HIS A 143 4.71 12.56 -10.36
CA HIS A 143 3.87 11.50 -10.92
C HIS A 143 2.41 11.62 -10.47
N PHE A 144 2.18 12.14 -9.25
CA PHE A 144 0.85 12.32 -8.69
C PHE A 144 0.33 13.75 -8.81
N ASP A 145 1.16 14.68 -9.28
CA ASP A 145 0.76 16.05 -9.63
C ASP A 145 0.19 16.13 -11.06
N THR A 146 -0.75 17.04 -11.28
CA THR A 146 -1.32 17.27 -12.61
C THR A 146 -0.32 17.94 -13.54
N ASN A 147 -0.06 17.31 -14.69
CA ASN A 147 0.78 17.89 -15.74
C ASN A 147 -0.05 18.50 -16.89
N TRP A 148 -0.39 19.79 -16.76
CA TRP A 148 -1.18 20.52 -17.76
C TRP A 148 -0.52 20.60 -19.13
N GLU A 149 0.82 20.66 -19.20
CA GLU A 149 1.56 20.68 -20.45
C GLU A 149 1.39 19.36 -21.21
N LEU A 150 1.52 18.24 -20.51
CA LEU A 150 1.30 16.91 -21.09
C LEU A 150 -0.15 16.73 -21.56
N ILE A 151 -1.13 17.12 -20.73
CA ILE A 151 -2.55 17.02 -21.07
C ILE A 151 -2.86 17.84 -22.33
N THR A 152 -2.35 19.07 -22.40
CA THR A 152 -2.55 19.95 -23.56
C THR A 152 -1.93 19.35 -24.81
N PHE A 153 -0.69 18.88 -24.72
CA PHE A 153 0.02 18.23 -25.82
C PHE A 153 -0.71 16.99 -26.36
N LEU A 154 -1.22 16.12 -25.48
CA LEU A 154 -1.95 14.92 -25.89
C LEU A 154 -3.25 15.26 -26.63
N ARG A 155 -3.98 16.28 -26.17
CA ARG A 155 -5.19 16.79 -26.84
C ARG A 155 -4.88 17.38 -28.21
N GLU A 156 -3.86 18.25 -28.30
CA GLU A 156 -3.46 18.90 -29.55
C GLU A 156 -2.93 17.91 -30.60
N THR A 157 -2.29 16.83 -30.14
CA THR A 157 -1.79 15.75 -31.01
C THR A 157 -2.82 14.66 -31.31
N GLY A 158 -4.05 14.78 -30.79
CA GLY A 158 -5.16 13.86 -31.04
C GLY A 158 -5.01 12.48 -30.39
N ARG A 159 -4.24 12.38 -29.29
CA ARG A 159 -3.98 11.13 -28.54
C ARG A 159 -4.82 11.05 -27.27
N GLU A 160 -6.13 11.30 -27.40
CA GLU A 160 -7.06 11.37 -26.26
C GLU A 160 -7.11 10.04 -25.48
N GLU A 161 -6.90 8.91 -26.16
CA GLU A 161 -6.86 7.57 -25.54
C GLU A 161 -5.77 7.43 -24.47
N LEU A 162 -4.69 8.21 -24.56
CA LEU A 162 -3.63 8.21 -23.55
C LEU A 162 -3.99 9.02 -22.30
N LEU A 163 -5.02 9.88 -22.36
CA LEU A 163 -5.50 10.60 -21.19
C LEU A 163 -6.28 9.69 -20.23
N GLU A 164 -6.87 8.61 -20.72
CA GLU A 164 -7.52 7.59 -19.88
C GLU A 164 -6.50 6.93 -18.94
N GLU A 165 -5.24 6.79 -19.37
CA GLU A 165 -4.16 6.23 -18.55
C GLU A 165 -3.71 7.20 -17.44
N LEU A 166 -4.08 8.49 -17.52
CA LEU A 166 -3.81 9.52 -16.52
C LEU A 166 -4.99 9.74 -15.56
N ASP A 167 -6.05 8.95 -15.65
CA ASP A 167 -7.27 9.14 -14.84
C ASP A 167 -7.02 8.99 -13.33
N PHE A 168 -5.95 8.29 -12.94
CA PHE A 168 -5.52 8.20 -11.54
C PHE A 168 -5.19 9.57 -10.91
N GLU A 169 -4.77 10.56 -11.71
CA GLU A 169 -4.54 11.94 -11.25
C GLU A 169 -5.86 12.64 -10.83
N ARG A 170 -7.01 12.15 -11.32
CA ARG A 170 -8.34 12.71 -11.04
C ARG A 170 -8.99 12.13 -9.79
N GLN A 171 -8.39 11.11 -9.18
CA GLN A 171 -8.89 10.58 -7.92
C GLN A 171 -8.93 11.69 -6.87
N SER A 172 -9.99 11.74 -6.06
CA SER A 172 -10.15 12.73 -4.99
C SER A 172 -9.28 12.37 -3.79
N LEU A 173 -7.96 12.41 -3.99
CA LEU A 173 -6.93 12.12 -2.98
C LEU A 173 -6.20 13.41 -2.61
N GLU A 174 -5.92 13.57 -1.33
CA GLU A 174 -5.07 14.64 -0.81
C GLU A 174 -3.65 14.12 -0.57
N TYR A 175 -2.69 14.69 -1.29
CA TYR A 175 -1.29 14.32 -1.17
C TYR A 175 -0.55 15.32 -0.27
N PHE A 176 0.17 14.78 0.70
CA PHE A 176 1.09 15.49 1.56
C PHE A 176 2.49 14.91 1.40
N TYR A 177 3.50 15.77 1.57
CA TYR A 177 4.90 15.37 1.45
C TYR A 177 5.71 15.90 2.63
N THR A 178 6.54 15.04 3.21
CA THR A 178 7.56 15.43 4.19
C THR A 178 8.87 14.71 3.90
N ARG A 179 9.96 15.18 4.52
CA ARG A 179 11.32 14.71 4.25
C ARG A 179 11.88 13.88 5.41
N GLN A 180 12.30 12.65 5.12
CA GLN A 180 13.25 11.93 5.94
C GLN A 180 14.68 12.41 5.62
N ARG A 181 15.19 13.36 6.42
CA ARG A 181 16.52 13.97 6.21
C ARG A 181 17.68 13.00 6.46
N ARG A 182 17.49 11.97 7.29
CA ARG A 182 18.48 10.94 7.62
C ARG A 182 17.87 9.56 7.43
N GLN A 183 18.54 8.66 6.71
CA GLN A 183 18.09 7.28 6.50
C GLN A 183 18.37 6.42 7.74
N LEU A 184 17.57 6.62 8.78
CA LEU A 184 17.63 5.87 10.04
C LEU A 184 16.60 4.72 10.08
N GLY A 185 16.15 4.25 8.92
CA GLY A 185 15.20 3.15 8.78
C GLY A 185 13.72 3.55 8.81
N LEU A 186 12.85 2.54 8.82
CA LEU A 186 11.40 2.68 8.72
C LEU A 186 10.79 3.39 9.93
N GLY A 187 11.21 3.03 11.16
CA GLY A 187 10.69 3.67 12.38
C GLY A 187 10.91 5.19 12.38
N HIS A 188 12.09 5.65 11.94
CA HIS A 188 12.35 7.08 11.76
C HIS A 188 11.50 7.69 10.63
N ALA A 189 11.25 6.95 9.54
CA ALA A 189 10.38 7.44 8.46
C ALA A 189 8.94 7.67 8.97
N VAL A 190 8.39 6.72 9.74
CA VAL A 190 7.08 6.85 10.39
C VAL A 190 7.09 8.03 11.37
N LEU A 191 8.13 8.17 12.19
CA LEU A 191 8.26 9.30 13.13
C LEU A 191 8.24 10.67 12.41
N CYS A 192 8.77 10.77 11.19
CA CYS A 192 8.72 12.01 10.41
C CYS A 192 7.28 12.45 10.06
N ALA A 193 6.30 11.54 10.11
CA ALA A 193 4.89 11.82 9.87
C ALA A 193 4.15 12.39 11.09
N ARG A 194 4.74 12.29 12.29
CA ARG A 194 4.07 12.55 13.58
C ARG A 194 3.31 13.87 13.63
N SER A 195 3.90 14.96 13.15
CA SER A 195 3.29 16.29 13.23
C SER A 195 2.02 16.43 12.39
N LEU A 196 1.89 15.65 11.31
CA LEU A 196 0.69 15.66 10.46
C LEU A 196 -0.33 14.60 10.89
N VAL A 197 0.15 13.42 11.31
CA VAL A 197 -0.71 12.36 11.84
C VAL A 197 -1.40 12.84 13.12
N GLY A 198 -0.67 13.47 14.05
CA GLY A 198 -1.22 13.88 15.34
C GLY A 198 -1.66 12.67 16.18
N ASP A 199 -2.87 12.74 16.72
CA ASP A 199 -3.44 11.74 17.64
C ASP A 199 -4.47 10.81 16.97
N GLN A 200 -4.47 10.71 15.64
CA GLN A 200 -5.36 9.81 14.90
C GLN A 200 -4.64 8.49 14.51
N PRO A 201 -5.35 7.36 14.46
CA PRO A 201 -4.82 6.13 13.87
C PRO A 201 -4.57 6.32 12.37
N PHE A 202 -3.64 5.56 11.80
CA PHE A 202 -3.22 5.72 10.42
C PHE A 202 -2.69 4.42 9.82
N VAL A 203 -2.79 4.30 8.50
CA VAL A 203 -2.19 3.19 7.74
C VAL A 203 -0.72 3.51 7.47
N VAL A 204 0.15 2.49 7.48
CA VAL A 204 1.48 2.57 6.88
C VAL A 204 1.56 1.58 5.74
N ALA A 205 1.91 2.05 4.54
CA ALA A 205 2.09 1.21 3.37
C ALA A 205 3.45 1.51 2.74
N LEU A 206 4.33 0.50 2.61
CA LEU A 206 5.62 0.74 1.95
C LEU A 206 5.39 0.92 0.44
N GLY A 207 5.91 2.03 -0.10
CA GLY A 207 5.67 2.44 -1.50
C GLY A 207 6.41 1.60 -2.55
N ASP A 208 7.15 0.58 -2.15
CA ASP A 208 7.88 -0.35 -3.01
C ASP A 208 7.29 -1.78 -3.01
N SER A 209 6.17 -1.99 -2.34
CA SER A 209 5.61 -3.32 -2.09
C SER A 209 4.17 -3.40 -2.58
N ILE A 210 3.94 -4.22 -3.61
CA ILE A 210 2.62 -4.49 -4.20
C ILE A 210 2.01 -5.70 -3.51
N ILE A 211 0.74 -5.61 -3.10
CA ILE A 211 -0.01 -6.73 -2.54
C ILE A 211 -1.21 -7.04 -3.44
N GLY A 212 -1.44 -8.33 -3.67
CA GLY A 212 -2.53 -8.83 -4.50
C GLY A 212 -2.17 -8.96 -5.97
N VAL A 213 -2.82 -9.91 -6.64
CA VAL A 213 -2.73 -10.09 -8.09
C VAL A 213 -3.59 -9.01 -8.74
N ASN A 214 -3.01 -8.17 -9.61
CA ASN A 214 -3.71 -7.07 -10.31
C ASN A 214 -4.24 -5.92 -9.43
N ALA A 215 -3.63 -5.65 -8.27
CA ALA A 215 -3.98 -4.51 -7.40
C ALA A 215 -5.39 -4.55 -6.78
N GLN A 216 -6.10 -5.67 -6.89
CA GLN A 216 -7.35 -5.90 -6.17
C GLN A 216 -7.05 -6.56 -4.83
N SER A 217 -6.62 -5.74 -3.87
CA SER A 217 -6.36 -6.17 -2.50
C SER A 217 -7.36 -5.47 -1.58
N ASN A 218 -8.09 -6.25 -0.79
CA ASN A 218 -8.94 -5.72 0.29
C ASN A 218 -8.23 -5.78 1.66
N ILE A 219 -6.91 -5.99 1.66
CA ILE A 219 -6.16 -6.23 2.91
C ILE A 219 -6.22 -5.01 3.83
N VAL A 220 -6.06 -3.80 3.31
CA VAL A 220 -6.06 -2.58 4.11
C VAL A 220 -7.44 -2.36 4.74
N ALA A 221 -8.52 -2.54 3.98
CA ALA A 221 -9.88 -2.48 4.51
C ALA A 221 -10.09 -3.49 5.66
N ARG A 222 -9.71 -4.76 5.46
CA ARG A 222 -9.79 -5.80 6.50
C ARG A 222 -8.94 -5.46 7.74
N MET A 223 -7.77 -4.86 7.52
CA MET A 223 -6.88 -4.43 8.59
C MET A 223 -7.49 -3.30 9.41
N VAL A 224 -8.11 -2.31 8.76
CA VAL A 224 -8.82 -1.21 9.42
C VAL A 224 -10.02 -1.75 10.21
N GLU A 225 -10.84 -2.61 9.61
CA GLU A 225 -11.96 -3.27 10.30
C GLU A 225 -11.47 -4.03 11.55
N ARG A 226 -10.36 -4.77 11.44
CA ARG A 226 -9.81 -5.51 12.58
C ARG A 226 -9.22 -4.60 13.64
N PHE A 227 -8.59 -3.50 13.24
CA PHE A 227 -8.05 -2.48 14.14
C PHE A 227 -9.16 -1.92 15.03
N GLU A 228 -10.29 -1.56 14.42
CA GLU A 228 -11.44 -0.97 15.12
C GLU A 228 -12.20 -2.00 15.95
N ALA A 229 -12.53 -3.16 15.38
CA ALA A 229 -13.37 -4.16 16.03
C ALA A 229 -12.74 -4.72 17.32
N ASP A 230 -11.41 -4.87 17.33
CA ASP A 230 -10.70 -5.39 18.48
C ASP A 230 -10.22 -4.29 19.44
N GLY A 231 -10.09 -3.05 18.98
CA GLY A 231 -9.45 -1.97 19.75
C GLY A 231 -7.92 -2.06 19.74
N ALA A 232 -7.35 -2.38 18.58
CA ALA A 232 -5.91 -2.57 18.41
C ALA A 232 -5.10 -1.28 18.63
N ASP A 233 -3.89 -1.44 19.15
CA ASP A 233 -2.78 -0.50 19.08
C ASP A 233 -2.03 -0.66 17.75
N VAL A 234 -1.93 -1.88 17.21
CA VAL A 234 -1.20 -2.18 15.97
C VAL A 234 -1.87 -3.34 15.25
N VAL A 235 -2.02 -3.18 13.94
CA VAL A 235 -2.33 -4.26 13.01
C VAL A 235 -1.26 -4.42 11.96
N VAL A 236 -0.85 -5.67 11.68
CA VAL A 236 0.21 -6.00 10.71
C VAL A 236 -0.29 -7.07 9.76
N ALA A 237 -0.01 -6.90 8.47
CA ALA A 237 -0.27 -7.93 7.47
C ALA A 237 0.92 -8.90 7.41
N PHE A 238 0.65 -10.18 7.15
CA PHE A 238 1.69 -11.20 6.98
C PHE A 238 1.46 -12.01 5.71
N GLU A 239 2.55 -12.48 5.13
CA GLU A 239 2.58 -13.46 4.03
C GLU A 239 3.44 -14.67 4.42
N GLU A 240 3.04 -15.85 3.95
CA GLU A 240 3.86 -17.05 4.13
C GLU A 240 4.98 -17.07 3.10
N VAL A 241 6.21 -17.27 3.56
CA VAL A 241 7.41 -17.33 2.71
C VAL A 241 8.07 -18.71 2.78
N PRO A 242 8.81 -19.13 1.74
CA PRO A 242 9.64 -20.32 1.82
C PRO A 242 10.62 -20.22 2.99
N ARG A 243 10.89 -21.36 3.63
CA ARG A 243 11.65 -21.42 4.88
C ARG A 243 13.06 -20.82 4.74
N GLU A 244 13.67 -20.93 3.57
CA GLU A 244 14.97 -20.36 3.23
C GLU A 244 14.97 -18.84 3.10
N GLU A 245 13.80 -18.21 2.93
CA GLU A 245 13.68 -16.76 2.74
C GLU A 245 13.47 -15.98 4.04
N VAL A 246 13.18 -16.68 5.15
CA VAL A 246 12.89 -16.06 6.46
C VAL A 246 14.00 -15.12 6.94
N VAL A 247 15.25 -15.39 6.56
CA VAL A 247 16.44 -14.57 6.89
C VAL A 247 16.40 -13.16 6.29
N ARG A 248 15.48 -12.88 5.36
CA ARG A 248 15.38 -11.60 4.66
C ARG A 248 14.37 -10.65 5.30
N TYR A 249 13.49 -11.15 6.18
CA TYR A 249 12.29 -10.45 6.65
C TYR A 249 12.17 -10.42 8.17
N GLY A 250 11.27 -9.58 8.69
CA GLY A 250 10.75 -9.71 10.04
C GLY A 250 9.72 -10.84 10.07
N ILE A 251 9.90 -11.79 10.99
CA ILE A 251 9.09 -13.01 11.08
C ILE A 251 8.24 -12.98 12.36
N ALA A 252 6.94 -13.25 12.20
CA ALA A 252 6.00 -13.28 13.30
C ALA A 252 6.23 -14.48 14.23
N ARG A 253 6.13 -14.23 15.53
CA ARG A 253 5.88 -15.24 16.54
C ARG A 253 4.40 -15.14 16.97
N PRO A 254 3.53 -16.06 16.55
CA PRO A 254 2.19 -16.19 17.11
C PRO A 254 2.23 -16.43 18.62
N ALA A 255 1.28 -15.89 19.37
CA ALA A 255 1.16 -16.08 20.81
C ALA A 255 0.55 -17.45 21.16
N ASP A 256 -0.41 -17.88 20.35
CA ASP A 256 -1.06 -19.19 20.41
C ASP A 256 -0.62 -20.03 19.21
N GLY A 257 -0.70 -21.36 19.33
CA GLY A 257 -0.16 -22.39 18.42
C GLY A 257 -0.17 -22.11 16.91
N GLU A 258 -0.95 -22.89 16.14
CA GLU A 258 -0.98 -22.73 14.69
C GLU A 258 -1.82 -21.48 14.31
N PRO A 259 -1.24 -20.50 13.61
CA PRO A 259 -1.92 -19.25 13.28
C PRO A 259 -3.02 -19.46 12.23
N GLY A 260 -4.22 -18.93 12.49
CA GLY A 260 -5.28 -18.81 11.48
C GLY A 260 -5.13 -17.53 10.65
N ASP A 261 -6.18 -17.15 9.92
CA ASP A 261 -6.21 -15.91 9.11
C ASP A 261 -5.97 -14.63 9.94
N VAL A 262 -6.28 -14.70 11.24
CA VAL A 262 -6.07 -13.66 12.25
C VAL A 262 -5.61 -14.36 13.53
N PHE A 263 -4.49 -13.93 14.12
CA PHE A 263 -3.85 -14.63 15.25
C PHE A 263 -3.11 -13.67 16.17
N GLU A 264 -3.08 -13.86 17.50
CA GLU A 264 -2.34 -12.95 18.39
C GLU A 264 -0.82 -12.93 18.14
N LEU A 265 -0.18 -11.76 18.02
CA LEU A 265 1.27 -11.63 17.80
C LEU A 265 1.98 -11.41 19.13
N ALA A 266 2.72 -12.42 19.58
CA ALA A 266 3.57 -12.33 20.76
C ALA A 266 4.82 -11.47 20.49
N ASP A 267 5.49 -11.70 19.36
CA ASP A 267 6.76 -11.03 19.04
C ASP A 267 7.01 -10.96 17.53
N LEU A 268 7.92 -10.07 17.12
CA LEU A 268 8.40 -9.95 15.75
C LEU A 268 9.92 -10.04 15.73
N VAL A 269 10.46 -11.08 15.11
CA VAL A 269 11.91 -11.33 15.07
C VAL A 269 12.47 -10.84 13.75
N GLU A 270 13.35 -9.84 13.77
CA GLU A 270 13.96 -9.26 12.57
C GLU A 270 15.09 -10.15 12.04
N LYS A 271 14.91 -10.69 10.83
CA LYS A 271 15.91 -11.49 10.10
C LYS A 271 16.52 -12.63 10.92
N PRO A 272 15.70 -13.54 11.47
CA PRO A 272 16.19 -14.70 12.21
C PRO A 272 17.00 -15.64 11.31
N SER A 273 17.82 -16.50 11.89
CA SER A 273 18.33 -17.66 11.17
C SER A 273 17.19 -18.65 10.84
N VAL A 274 17.41 -19.53 9.87
CA VAL A 274 16.41 -20.54 9.45
C VAL A 274 16.00 -21.47 10.60
N ASP A 275 16.89 -21.71 11.56
CA ASP A 275 16.66 -22.60 12.69
C ASP A 275 16.01 -21.89 13.89
N GLU A 276 16.18 -20.56 14.00
CA GLU A 276 15.61 -19.74 15.06
C GLU A 276 14.29 -19.07 14.66
N ALA A 277 13.90 -19.18 13.38
CA ALA A 277 12.67 -18.58 12.87
C ALA A 277 11.44 -19.13 13.61
N PRO A 278 10.63 -18.26 14.26
CA PRO A 278 9.48 -18.72 15.04
C PRO A 278 8.32 -19.20 14.16
N SER A 279 8.30 -18.85 12.88
CA SER A 279 7.32 -19.28 11.88
C SER A 279 7.86 -19.03 10.46
N GLN A 280 7.00 -19.17 9.45
CA GLN A 280 7.24 -18.76 8.06
C GLN A 280 6.45 -17.50 7.67
N LEU A 281 5.86 -16.80 8.65
CA LEU A 281 5.02 -15.63 8.41
C LEU A 281 5.88 -14.36 8.41
N ALA A 282 6.21 -13.88 7.22
CA ALA A 282 6.94 -12.64 7.01
C ALA A 282 5.99 -11.44 7.02
N VAL A 283 6.45 -10.31 7.56
CA VAL A 283 5.68 -9.05 7.52
C VAL A 283 5.42 -8.65 6.07
N ALA A 284 4.14 -8.64 5.70
CA ALA A 284 3.68 -7.98 4.49
C ALA A 284 3.62 -6.49 4.77
N ALA A 285 4.07 -5.67 3.82
CA ALA A 285 4.41 -4.26 3.95
C ALA A 285 3.23 -3.26 4.21
N ARG A 286 2.25 -3.67 5.02
CA ARG A 286 1.08 -2.90 5.45
C ARG A 286 0.93 -2.99 6.96
N TYR A 287 0.61 -1.85 7.55
CA TYR A 287 0.34 -1.71 8.98
C TYR A 287 -0.85 -0.78 9.19
N VAL A 288 -1.61 -0.97 10.27
CA VAL A 288 -2.52 0.06 10.82
C VAL A 288 -2.06 0.34 12.24
N LEU A 289 -1.75 1.59 12.55
CA LEU A 289 -1.06 1.97 13.77
C LEU A 289 -1.88 2.98 14.56
N SER A 290 -1.94 2.77 15.87
CA SER A 290 -2.34 3.78 16.84
C SER A 290 -1.25 4.85 16.96
N PRO A 291 -1.61 6.12 17.22
CA PRO A 291 -0.63 7.21 17.44
C PRO A 291 0.33 6.93 18.60
N ARG A 292 0.00 6.00 19.50
CA ARG A 292 0.87 5.54 20.59
C ARG A 292 2.22 5.02 20.09
N ILE A 293 2.31 4.55 18.84
CA ILE A 293 3.57 4.11 18.23
C ILE A 293 4.65 5.20 18.30
N PHE A 294 4.28 6.48 18.22
CA PHE A 294 5.23 7.59 18.28
C PHE A 294 5.94 7.73 19.63
N ALA A 295 5.37 7.19 20.72
CA ALA A 295 6.06 7.16 22.01
C ALA A 295 7.17 6.10 22.05
N THR A 296 7.10 5.09 21.19
CA THR A 296 8.06 3.98 21.13
C THR A 296 9.15 4.19 20.07
N CYS A 297 8.86 4.95 19.01
CA CYS A 297 9.87 5.36 18.04
C CYS A 297 10.80 6.42 18.64
N THR A 298 11.88 5.99 19.29
CA THR A 298 12.94 6.90 19.73
C THR A 298 13.78 7.35 18.52
N SER A 299 13.99 8.66 18.43
CA SER A 299 14.80 9.34 17.41
C SER A 299 16.29 9.03 17.48
#